data_AF-A0A946LWJ8-F1
#
_entry.id   AF-A0A946LWJ8-F1
#
_cell.length_a   1.000
_cell.length_b   1.000
_cell.length_c   1.000
_cell.angle_alpha   90.00
_cell.angle_beta   90.00
_cell.angle_gamma   90.00
#
_symmetry.space_group_name_H-M   'P 1'
#
loop_
_entity.id
_entity.type
_entity.pdbx_description
1 polymer ?
#
loop_
_entity_poly.entity_id
_entity_poly.type
_entity_poly.pdbx_seq_one_letter_code
_entity_poly.pdbx_strand_id
1 'polypeptide(L)' 'MRYSASEKLEIIQIVEQSHLPAKWMLDRLGIPRTTFDRWYERYQTGGPEALEDRSPKPSHV' A
#
# COMPACT_ATOMS: atom_id res chain seq x y z
N MET A 1 -5.03 -11.27 -4.81
CA MET A 1 -4.18 -11.36 -3.61
C MET A 1 -4.69 -10.35 -2.60
N ARG A 2 -5.14 -10.78 -1.41
CA ARG A 2 -5.52 -9.87 -0.32
C ARG A 2 -4.26 -9.67 0.52
N TYR A 3 -3.67 -8.49 0.43
CA TYR A 3 -2.60 -8.09 1.34
C TYR A 3 -3.22 -7.61 2.64
N SER A 4 -2.74 -8.16 3.75
CA SER A 4 -3.12 -7.69 5.09
C SER A 4 -2.59 -6.27 5.31
N ALA A 5 -3.19 -5.52 6.23
CA ALA A 5 -2.72 -4.18 6.57
C ALA A 5 -1.22 -4.16 6.94
N SER A 6 -0.81 -5.17 7.71
CA SER A 6 0.57 -5.40 8.10
C SER A 6 1.49 -5.61 6.91
N GLU A 7 1.09 -6.40 5.90
CA GLU A 7 1.90 -6.61 4.69
C GLU A 7 2.06 -5.31 3.90
N LYS A 8 0.97 -4.54 3.72
CA LYS A 8 1.03 -3.25 3.01
C LYS A 8 1.99 -2.29 3.72
N LEU A 9 1.93 -2.25 5.05
CA LEU A 9 2.79 -1.40 5.87
C LEU A 9 4.24 -1.85 5.81
N GLU A 10 4.50 -3.15 5.89
CA GLU A 10 5.84 -3.70 5.77
C GLU A 10 6.48 -3.33 4.43
N ILE A 11 5.70 -3.41 3.34
CA ILE A 11 6.16 -2.98 2.01
C ILE A 11 6.48 -1.48 1.99
N ILE A 12 5.60 -0.63 2.55
CA ILE A 12 5.83 0.82 2.64
C ILE A 12 7.09 1.13 3.46
N GLN A 13 7.27 0.48 4.60
CA GLN A 13 8.43 0.64 5.48
C GLN A 13 9.72 0.17 4.81
N ILE A 14 9.72 -0.94 4.08
CA ILE A 14 10.91 -1.41 3.36
C ILE A 14 11.23 -0.45 2.20
N VAL A 15 10.22 0.06 1.50
CA VAL A 15 10.39 1.06 0.43
C VAL A 15 10.88 2.40 0.98
N GLU A 16 10.44 2.81 2.16
CA GLU A 16 10.83 4.08 2.78
C GLU A 16 12.25 3.98 3.38
N GLN A 17 12.60 2.84 3.97
CA GLN A 17 13.95 2.58 4.48
C GLN A 17 14.95 2.25 3.37
N SER A 18 14.50 1.65 2.28
CA SER A 18 15.34 1.44 1.10
C SER A 18 15.43 2.73 0.31
N HIS A 19 16.63 3.25 0.13
CA HIS A 19 16.88 4.34 -0.81
C HIS A 19 16.67 3.93 -2.30
N LEU A 20 16.11 2.73 -2.53
CA LEU A 20 15.82 2.18 -3.85
C LEU A 20 14.47 2.69 -4.36
N PRO A 21 14.31 2.82 -5.68
CA PRO A 21 13.05 3.24 -6.26
C PRO A 21 11.94 2.22 -5.95
N ALA A 22 10.85 2.68 -5.33
CA ALA A 22 9.65 1.89 -5.01
C ALA A 22 9.21 1.00 -6.18
N LYS A 23 9.28 1.53 -7.41
CA LYS A 23 8.95 0.80 -8.64
C LYS A 23 9.66 -0.55 -8.77
N TRP A 24 10.94 -0.63 -8.41
CA TRP A 24 11.72 -1.86 -8.55
C TRP A 24 11.27 -2.94 -7.54
N MET A 25 11.01 -2.54 -6.30
CA MET A 25 10.50 -3.45 -5.28
C MET A 25 9.07 -3.93 -5.60
N LEU A 26 8.22 -3.03 -6.05
CA LEU A 26 6.84 -3.35 -6.41
C LEU A 26 6.76 -4.32 -7.59
N ASP A 27 7.62 -4.12 -8.60
CA ASP A 27 7.74 -5.03 -9.75
C ASP A 27 8.13 -6.44 -9.29
N ARG A 28 9.09 -6.55 -8.35
CA ARG A 28 9.51 -7.82 -7.77
C ARG A 28 8.43 -8.50 -6.93
N LEU A 29 7.61 -7.73 -6.23
CA LEU A 29 6.47 -8.22 -5.46
C LEU A 29 5.23 -8.50 -6.32
N GLY A 30 5.26 -8.16 -7.62
CA GLY A 30 4.11 -8.27 -8.51
C GLY A 30 2.98 -7.28 -8.18
N ILE A 31 3.28 -6.19 -7.47
CA ILE A 31 2.31 -5.20 -7.05
C ILE A 31 2.27 -4.07 -8.08
N PRO A 32 1.11 -3.81 -8.71
CA PRO A 32 1.00 -2.69 -9.62
C PRO A 32 1.15 -1.36 -8.88
N ARG A 33 1.90 -0.43 -9.46
CA ARG A 33 2.19 0.88 -8.88
C ARG A 33 0.93 1.64 -8.47
N THR A 34 -0.16 1.51 -9.23
CA THR A 34 -1.45 2.14 -8.93
C THR A 34 -2.07 1.66 -7.62
N THR A 35 -1.86 0.41 -7.24
CA THR A 35 -2.32 -0.12 -5.94
C THR A 35 -1.47 0.41 -4.80
N PHE A 36 -0.14 0.47 -5.00
CA PHE A 36 0.76 1.03 -4.01
C PHE A 36 0.51 2.53 -3.77
N ASP A 37 0.27 3.30 -4.83
CA ASP A 37 -0.01 4.74 -4.73
C ASP A 37 -1.23 5.01 -3.82
N ARG A 38 -2.31 4.23 -4.02
CA ARG A 38 -3.52 4.28 -3.16
C ARG A 38 -3.25 3.90 -1.70
N TRP A 39 -2.37 2.94 -1.45
CA TRP A 39 -1.96 2.58 -0.09
C TRP A 39 -1.12 3.70 0.53
N TYR A 40 -0.21 4.28 -0.25
CA TYR A 40 0.68 5.35 0.19
C TYR A 40 -0.09 6.65 0.50
N GLU A 41 -1.09 7.02 -0.31
CA GLU A 41 -2.02 8.11 0.01
C GLU A 41 -2.77 7.88 1.33
N ARG A 42 -3.30 6.67 1.54
CA ARG A 42 -3.98 6.32 2.79
C ARG A 42 -3.03 6.37 3.98
N TYR A 43 -1.81 5.85 3.82
CA TYR A 43 -0.78 5.89 4.84
C TYR A 43 -0.39 7.33 5.21
N GLN A 44 -0.25 8.23 4.23
CA GLN A 44 0.01 9.65 4.51
C GLN A 44 -1.16 10.33 5.23
N THR A 45 -2.40 9.93 4.92
CA THR A 45 -3.59 10.60 5.45
C THR A 45 -4.02 10.09 6.83
N GLY A 46 -3.81 8.81 7.12
CA GLY A 46 -4.29 8.16 8.35
C GLY A 46 -3.37 7.06 8.88
N GLY A 47 -2.12 7.02 8.44
CA GLY A 47 -1.08 6.14 8.98
C GLY A 47 -1.33 4.64 8.74
N PRO A 48 -0.71 3.79 9.58
CA PRO A 48 -0.87 2.33 9.56
C PRO A 48 -2.33 1.86 9.56
N GLU A 49 -3.15 2.52 10.36
CA GLU A 49 -4.55 2.16 10.60
C GLU A 49 -5.43 2.40 9.35
N ALA A 50 -5.02 3.32 8.47
CA ALA A 50 -5.70 3.58 7.20
C ALA A 50 -5.36 2.55 6.10
N LEU A 51 -4.31 1.74 6.27
CA LEU A 51 -3.97 0.63 5.38
C LEU A 51 -4.82 -0.61 5.64
N GLU A 52 -5.42 -0.71 6.83
CA GLU A 52 -6.43 -1.70 7.12
C GLU A 52 -7.55 -1.59 6.08
N ASP A 53 -7.87 -2.74 5.48
CA ASP A 53 -8.90 -2.81 4.46
C ASP A 53 -10.26 -2.57 5.12
N ARG A 54 -10.59 -1.30 5.36
CA ARG A 54 -11.97 -0.85 5.32
C ARG A 54 -12.33 -0.91 3.86
N SER A 55 -12.75 -2.10 3.41
CA SER A 55 -13.32 -2.28 2.08
C SER A 55 -14.24 -1.09 1.83
N PRO A 56 -14.01 -0.25 0.81
CA PRO A 56 -15.02 0.71 0.42
C PRO A 56 -16.20 -0.15 -0.01
N LYS A 57 -17.21 -0.27 0.87
CA LYS A 57 -18.52 -0.73 0.43
C LYS A 57 -18.81 0.14 -0.79
N PRO A 58 -19.01 -0.43 -1.99
CA PRO A 58 -19.32 0.39 -3.13
C PRO A 58 -20.62 1.09 -2.79
N SER A 59 -20.54 2.38 -2.49
CA SER A 59 -21.68 3.29 -2.53
C SER A 59 -22.04 3.36 -4.01
N HIS A 60 -22.82 2.39 -4.45
CA HIS A 60 -23.55 2.47 -5.70
C HIS A 60 -24.52 3.65 -5.50
N VAL A 61 -24.22 4.77 -6.16
CA VAL A 61 -25.21 5.83 -6.41
C VAL A 61 -25.97 5.44 -7.66
#